data_AF-A0A2N6VD95-F1
#
_entry.id   AF-A0A2N6VD95-F1
#
_cell.length_a   1.000
_cell.length_b   1.000
_cell.length_c   1.000
_cell.angle_alpha   90.00
_cell.angle_beta   90.00
_cell.angle_gamma   90.00
#
_symmetry.space_group_name_H-M   'P 1'
#
loop_
_entity.id
_entity.type
_entity.pdbx_description
1 polymer ?
#
loop_
_entity_poly.entity_id
_entity_poly.type
_entity_poly.pdbx_seq_one_letter_code
_entity_poly.pdbx_strand_id
1 'polypeptide(L)'
;MVFVSALAGAVFLVGFYALGLRLLVAGGKPPVVHPAEFPDAITVMSPKQIRKAEKKAAKAAKKVPLSPGAQKLVLLCAYCCFALCAAVIVFGVLLLLVFR
;
A
#
# COMPACT_ATOMS: atom_id res chain seq x y z
N MET A 1 6.23 -29.26 10.77
CA MET A 1 5.51 -28.17 11.47
C MET A 1 6.13 -26.82 11.13
N VAL A 2 7.40 -26.56 11.43
CA VAL A 2 8.09 -25.26 11.19
C VAL A 2 7.93 -24.73 9.75
N PHE A 3 8.13 -25.58 8.74
CA PHE A 3 7.98 -25.19 7.34
C PHE A 3 6.57 -24.67 7.02
N VAL A 4 5.53 -25.36 7.51
CA VAL A 4 4.13 -24.96 7.28
C VAL A 4 3.82 -23.66 8.03
N SER A 5 4.32 -23.51 9.26
CA SER A 5 4.17 -22.27 10.03
C SER A 5 4.83 -21.07 9.35
N ALA A 6 6.06 -21.24 8.84
CA ALA A 6 6.78 -20.19 8.12
C ALA A 6 6.08 -19.81 6.81
N LEU A 7 5.62 -20.81 6.05
CA LEU A 7 4.92 -20.60 4.79
C LEU A 7 3.57 -19.89 5.01
N ALA A 8 2.80 -20.31 6.02
CA ALA A 8 1.55 -19.65 6.41
C ALA A 8 1.82 -18.20 6.83
N GLY A 9 2.84 -17.95 7.65
CA GLY A 9 3.23 -16.60 8.05
C GLY A 9 3.57 -15.71 6.86
N ALA A 10 4.36 -16.20 5.91
CA ALA A 10 4.73 -15.46 4.70
C ALA A 10 3.51 -15.11 3.84
N VAL A 11 2.61 -16.08 3.60
CA VAL A 11 1.38 -15.86 2.82
C VAL A 11 0.47 -14.85 3.50
N PHE A 12 0.29 -14.95 4.82
CA PHE A 12 -0.51 -13.99 5.57
C PHE A 12 0.09 -12.58 5.49
N LEU A 13 1.40 -12.42 5.70
CA LEU A 13 2.04 -11.10 5.69
C LEU A 13 1.92 -10.43 4.32
N VAL A 14 2.26 -11.16 3.25
CA VAL A 14 2.21 -10.65 1.87
C VAL A 14 0.76 -10.41 1.44
N GLY A 15 -0.16 -11.29 1.83
CA GLY A 15 -1.59 -11.17 1.55
C GLY A 15 -2.20 -9.92 2.19
N PHE A 16 -1.96 -9.70 3.49
CA PHE A 16 -2.42 -8.51 4.20
C PHE A 16 -1.80 -7.23 3.60
N TYR A 17 -0.50 -7.25 3.28
CA TYR A 17 0.15 -6.11 2.64
C TYR A 17 -0.46 -5.76 1.27
N ALA A 18 -0.64 -6.75 0.40
CA ALA A 18 -1.25 -6.56 -0.92
C ALA A 18 -2.71 -6.10 -0.82
N LEU A 19 -3.45 -6.62 0.16
CA LEU A 19 -4.83 -6.22 0.45
C LEU A 19 -4.87 -4.76 0.94
N GLY A 20 -3.98 -4.37 1.85
CA GLY A 20 -3.86 -3.00 2.34
C GLY A 20 -3.57 -1.99 1.23
N LEU A 21 -2.67 -2.34 0.29
CA LEU A 21 -2.41 -1.52 -0.90
C LEU A 21 -3.64 -1.39 -1.81
N ARG A 22 -4.39 -2.47 -2.01
CA ARG A 22 -5.64 -2.43 -2.79
C ARG A 22 -6.69 -1.55 -2.11
N LEU A 23 -6.86 -1.66 -0.80
CA LEU A 23 -7.78 -0.79 -0.05
C LEU A 23 -7.34 0.67 -0.12
N LEU A 24 -6.05 0.97 -0.08
CA LEU A 24 -5.52 2.32 -0.19
C LEU A 24 -5.82 2.95 -1.56
N VAL A 25 -5.64 2.17 -2.64
CA VAL A 25 -6.01 2.57 -4.00
C VAL A 25 -7.53 2.74 -4.13
N ALA A 26 -8.32 1.81 -3.60
CA ALA A 26 -9.78 1.88 -3.61
C ALA A 26 -10.33 3.06 -2.79
N GLY A 27 -9.64 3.45 -1.71
CA GLY A 27 -9.94 4.62 -0.89
C GLY A 27 -9.56 5.95 -1.53
N GLY A 28 -9.09 5.96 -2.79
CA GLY A 28 -8.79 7.18 -3.55
C GLY A 28 -7.44 7.81 -3.21
N LYS A 29 -6.57 7.11 -2.49
CA LYS A 29 -5.19 7.53 -2.23
C LYS A 29 -4.22 6.59 -2.95
N PRO A 30 -4.29 6.49 -4.29
CA PRO A 30 -3.42 5.58 -5.01
C PRO A 30 -1.96 6.04 -4.79
N PRO A 31 -1.00 5.12 -4.61
CA PRO A 31 0.41 5.46 -4.44
C PRO A 31 1.02 5.83 -5.80
N VAL A 32 0.43 6.82 -6.47
CA VAL A 32 0.96 7.40 -7.70
C VAL A 32 1.74 8.62 -7.28
N VAL A 33 3.06 8.49 -7.30
CA VAL A 33 3.96 9.64 -7.17
C VAL A 33 3.70 10.58 -8.34
N HIS A 34 3.48 11.86 -8.06
CA HIS A 34 3.43 12.86 -9.11
C HIS A 34 4.84 12.94 -9.74
N PRO A 35 4.96 12.99 -11.09
CA PRO A 35 6.27 13.07 -11.75
C PRO A 35 7.13 14.27 -11.30
N ALA A 36 6.52 15.26 -10.65
CA ALA A 36 7.19 16.45 -10.13
C ALA A 36 8.12 16.16 -8.92
N GLU A 37 7.88 15.10 -8.14
CA GLU A 37 8.70 14.79 -6.95
C GLU A 37 9.96 13.97 -7.27
N PHE A 38 10.05 13.35 -8.45
CA PHE A 38 11.24 12.63 -8.92
C PHE A 38 11.50 12.87 -10.43
N PRO A 39 11.98 14.06 -10.84
CA PRO A 39 12.29 14.36 -12.23
C PRO A 39 13.46 13.53 -12.80
N ASP A 40 14.43 13.14 -11.97
CA ASP A 40 15.73 12.66 -12.46
C ASP A 40 15.97 11.15 -12.40
N ALA A 41 15.15 10.36 -11.70
CA ALA A 41 15.64 9.02 -11.30
C ALA A 41 15.27 7.84 -12.22
N ILE A 42 14.18 7.84 -13.00
CA ILE A 42 13.74 6.60 -13.68
C ILE A 42 13.35 6.73 -15.16
N THR A 43 12.89 7.87 -15.68
CA THR A 43 12.65 8.05 -17.13
C THR A 43 12.44 9.52 -17.49
N VAL A 44 13.18 10.05 -18.47
CA VAL A 44 12.92 11.38 -19.07
C VAL A 44 11.57 11.34 -19.78
N MET A 45 10.52 11.73 -19.07
CA MET A 45 9.17 11.82 -19.64
C MET A 45 9.01 13.15 -20.38
N SER A 46 8.53 13.08 -21.62
CA SER A 46 8.11 14.28 -22.36
C SER A 46 7.01 15.03 -21.58
N PRO A 47 6.92 16.37 -21.64
CA PRO A 47 5.86 17.15 -20.98
C PRO A 47 4.43 16.68 -21.32
N LYS A 48 4.26 16.02 -22.49
CA LYS A 48 3.00 15.39 -22.88
C LYS A 48 2.65 14.15 -22.04
N GLN A 49 3.65 13.35 -21.65
CA GLN A 49 3.48 12.16 -20.82
C GLN A 49 3.17 12.52 -19.36
N ILE A 50 3.83 13.56 -18.82
CA ILE A 50 3.58 14.09 -17.47
C ILE A 50 2.11 14.54 -17.34
N ARG A 51 1.65 15.40 -18.25
CA ARG A 51 0.24 15.86 -18.25
C ARG A 51 -0.77 14.72 -18.39
N LYS A 52 -0.41 13.63 -19.08
CA LYS A 52 -1.27 12.44 -19.25
C LYS A 52 -1.29 11.59 -17.99
N ALA A 53 -0.16 11.45 -17.29
CA ALA A 53 -0.05 10.78 -16.00
C ALA A 53 -0.82 11.55 -14.91
N GLU A 54 -0.66 12.86 -14.84
CA GLU A 54 -1.42 13.73 -13.93
C GLU A 54 -2.93 13.65 -14.17
N LYS A 55 -3.37 13.71 -15.43
CA LYS A 55 -4.80 13.55 -15.76
C LYS A 55 -5.33 12.17 -15.43
N LYS A 56 -4.52 11.12 -15.53
CA LYS A 56 -4.90 9.76 -15.11
C LYS A 56 -4.98 9.64 -13.60
N ALA A 57 -4.03 10.22 -12.86
CA ALA A 57 -4.06 10.28 -11.39
C ALA A 57 -5.28 11.06 -10.88
N ALA A 58 -5.57 12.23 -11.45
CA ALA A 58 -6.73 13.04 -11.12
C ALA A 58 -8.07 12.34 -11.45
N LYS A 59 -8.14 11.59 -12.56
CA LYS A 59 -9.32 10.79 -12.92
C LYS A 59 -9.48 9.55 -12.03
N ALA A 60 -8.39 8.93 -11.61
CA ALA A 60 -8.41 7.80 -10.67
C ALA A 60 -8.89 8.25 -9.29
N ALA A 61 -8.45 9.42 -8.81
CA ALA A 61 -8.92 10.01 -7.56
C ALA A 61 -10.39 10.45 -7.63
N LYS A 62 -10.88 10.93 -8.79
CA LYS A 62 -12.29 11.33 -8.97
C LYS A 62 -13.26 10.15 -9.16
N LYS A 63 -12.79 8.96 -9.55
CA LYS A 63 -13.62 7.76 -9.78
C LYS A 63 -13.73 6.88 -8.53
N VAL A 64 -13.92 7.47 -7.36
CA VAL A 64 -14.23 6.69 -6.16
C VAL A 64 -15.75 6.70 -5.95
N PRO A 65 -16.48 5.64 -6.34
CA PRO A 65 -17.93 5.55 -6.20
C PRO A 65 -18.36 5.23 -4.75
N LEU A 66 -17.58 5.63 -3.75
CA LEU A 66 -17.87 5.36 -2.34
C LEU A 66 -18.40 6.61 -1.66
N SER A 67 -19.42 6.43 -0.81
CA SER A 67 -19.87 7.43 0.15
C SER A 67 -18.67 7.90 1.00
N PRO A 68 -18.57 9.19 1.35
CA PRO A 68 -17.44 9.73 2.12
C PRO A 68 -17.19 8.98 3.45
N GLY A 69 -18.22 8.41 4.08
CA GLY A 69 -18.08 7.56 5.26
C GLY A 69 -17.42 6.20 4.97
N ALA A 70 -17.82 5.55 3.87
CA ALA A 70 -17.26 4.28 3.44
C ALA A 70 -15.79 4.43 2.97
N GLN A 71 -15.46 5.56 2.34
CA GLN A 71 -14.08 5.88 1.96
C GLN A 71 -13.16 5.98 3.19
N LYS A 72 -13.60 6.64 4.27
CA LYS A 72 -12.84 6.73 5.51
C LYS A 72 -12.68 5.37 6.19
N LEU A 73 -13.72 4.54 6.18
CA LEU A 73 -13.65 3.17 6.72
C LEU A 73 -12.64 2.31 5.95
N VAL A 74 -12.65 2.38 4.60
CA VAL A 74 -11.67 1.67 3.76
C VAL A 74 -10.25 2.15 4.04
N LEU A 75 -10.05 3.46 4.21
CA LEU A 75 -8.74 4.01 4.57
C LEU A 75 -8.28 3.52 5.95
N LEU A 76 -9.18 3.52 6.94
CA LEU A 76 -8.91 3.03 8.28
C LEU A 76 -8.54 1.54 8.25
N CYS A 77 -9.30 0.71 7.53
CA CYS A 77 -8.98 -0.69 7.34
C CYS A 77 -7.62 -0.90 6.67
N ALA A 78 -7.27 -0.08 5.66
CA ALA A 78 -5.94 -0.12 5.05
C ALA A 78 -4.84 0.15 6.09
N TYR A 79 -4.99 1.20 6.90
CA TYR A 79 -4.04 1.52 7.97
C TYR A 79 -3.95 0.44 9.04
N CYS A 80 -5.07 -0.14 9.46
CA CYS A 80 -5.06 -1.28 10.39
C CYS A 80 -4.29 -2.47 9.81
N CYS A 81 -4.45 -2.74 8.52
CA CYS A 81 -3.72 -3.81 7.82
C CYS A 81 -2.20 -3.60 7.89
N PHE A 82 -1.74 -2.37 7.64
CA PHE A 82 -0.32 -2.01 7.76
C PHE A 82 0.19 -2.04 9.21
N ALA A 83 -0.59 -1.54 10.17
CA ALA A 83 -0.23 -1.57 11.58
C ALA A 83 -0.09 -3.01 12.10
N LEU A 84 -0.98 -3.91 11.70
CA LEU A 84 -0.89 -5.33 12.03
C LEU A 84 0.37 -5.97 11.41
N CYS A 85 0.67 -5.69 10.14
CA CYS A 85 1.90 -6.18 9.52
C CYS A 85 3.16 -5.69 10.26
N ALA A 86 3.19 -4.40 10.63
CA ALA A 86 4.30 -3.83 11.40
C ALA A 86 4.44 -4.50 12.77
N ALA A 87 3.32 -4.71 13.50
CA ALA A 87 3.32 -5.37 14.79
C ALA A 87 3.85 -6.81 14.71
N VAL A 88 3.47 -7.56 13.68
CA VAL A 88 3.97 -8.94 13.45
C VAL A 88 5.47 -8.93 13.20
N ILE A 89 5.98 -8.00 12.39
CA ILE A 89 7.43 -7.87 12.13
C ILE A 89 8.17 -7.53 13.42
N VAL A 90 7.72 -6.53 14.17
CA VAL A 90 8.33 -6.11 15.44
C VAL A 90 8.34 -7.26 16.44
N PHE A 91 7.23 -7.99 16.56
CA PHE A 91 7.13 -9.16 17.43
C PHE A 91 8.07 -10.29 16.99
N GLY A 92 8.16 -10.58 15.70
CA GLY A 92 9.09 -11.57 15.16
C GLY A 92 10.56 -11.21 15.44
N VAL A 93 10.92 -9.93 15.28
CA VAL A 93 12.26 -9.42 15.61
C VAL A 93 12.53 -9.51 17.11
N LEU A 94 11.57 -9.13 17.96
CA LEU A 94 11.70 -9.25 19.42
C LEU A 94 11.91 -10.69 19.87
N LEU A 95 11.14 -11.64 19.34
CA LEU A 95 11.35 -13.06 19.62
C LEU A 95 12.74 -13.52 19.19
N LEU A 96 13.20 -13.10 18.01
CA LEU A 96 14.55 -13.43 17.54
C LEU A 96 15.68 -12.78 18.36
N LEU A 97 15.42 -11.70 19.09
CA LEU A 97 16.38 -11.04 19.97
C LEU A 97 16.37 -11.65 21.37
N VAL A 98 15.20 -11.99 21.90
CA VAL A 98 15.03 -12.55 23.26
C VAL A 98 15.41 -14.02 23.32
N PHE A 99 15.08 -14.79 22.28
CA PHE A 99 15.40 -16.22 22.19
C PHE A 99 16.71 -16.49 21.41
N ARG A 100 17.52 -15.45 21.16
CA ARG A 100 18.85 -15.60 20.58
C ARG A 100 19.81 -16.22 21.59
#